data_AF-A0A9J7AAX1-F1
#
_entry.id   AF-A0A9J7AAX1-F1
#
_cell.length_a   1.000
_cell.length_b   1.000
_cell.length_c   1.000
_cell.angle_alpha   90.00
_cell.angle_beta   90.00
_cell.angle_gamma   90.00
#
_symmetry.space_group_name_H-M   'P 1'
#
loop_
_entity.id
_entity.type
_entity.pdbx_description
1 polymer ?
#
loop_
_entity_poly.entity_id
_entity_poly.type
_entity_poly.pdbx_seq_one_letter_code
_entity_poly.pdbx_strand_id
1 'polypeptide(L)'
;MILKILLIMAVMSYYTTTSKAFNAAIFWGVATLLLSLIFHGFSIGVILGSGLSFLIALGVFKLLEYAEGSGYYWPAYIGGIFVLVAVS
;
A
#
# COMPACT_ATOMS: atom_id res chain seq x y z
N MET A 1 9.50 -6.72 -10.47
CA MET A 1 8.06 -6.75 -10.80
C MET A 1 7.28 -7.77 -9.98
N ILE A 2 7.62 -9.07 -10.06
CA ILE A 2 6.91 -10.13 -9.31
C ILE A 2 6.81 -9.86 -7.80
N LEU A 3 7.91 -9.45 -7.16
CA LEU A 3 7.94 -9.20 -5.72
C LEU A 3 6.97 -8.08 -5.27
N LYS A 4 6.81 -7.03 -6.11
CA LYS A 4 5.90 -5.90 -5.84
C LYS A 4 4.43 -6.34 -5.96
N ILE A 5 4.12 -7.19 -6.95
CA ILE A 5 2.78 -7.76 -7.11
C ILE A 5 2.43 -8.64 -5.91
N LEU A 6 3.35 -9.50 -5.46
CA LEU A 6 3.16 -10.32 -4.26
C LEU A 6 2.94 -9.46 -3.00
N LEU A 7 3.67 -8.37 -2.87
CA LEU A 7 3.46 -7.43 -1.76
C LEU A 7 2.07 -6.78 -1.81
N ILE A 8 1.62 -6.37 -2.99
CA ILE A 8 0.26 -5.81 -3.17
C ILE A 8 -0.80 -6.85 -2.80
N MET A 9 -0.66 -8.09 -3.26
CA MET A 9 -1.60 -9.15 -2.88
C MET A 9 -1.61 -9.40 -1.37
N ALA A 10 -0.44 -9.41 -0.73
CA ALA A 10 -0.32 -9.59 0.71
C ALA A 10 -0.98 -8.44 1.48
N VAL A 11 -0.76 -7.18 1.08
CA VAL A 11 -1.32 -6.03 1.80
C VAL A 11 -2.84 -5.93 1.63
N MET A 12 -3.34 -6.23 0.43
CA MET A 12 -4.79 -6.21 0.18
C MET A 12 -5.48 -7.36 0.92
N SER A 13 -4.87 -8.56 0.92
CA SER A 13 -5.38 -9.69 1.72
C SER A 13 -5.37 -9.37 3.21
N TYR A 14 -4.30 -8.75 3.71
CA TYR A 14 -4.21 -8.30 5.11
C TYR A 14 -5.28 -7.26 5.45
N TYR A 15 -5.50 -6.28 4.57
CA TYR A 15 -6.55 -5.29 4.74
C TYR A 15 -7.94 -5.93 4.77
N THR A 16 -8.26 -6.84 3.85
CA THR A 16 -9.57 -7.53 3.84
C THR A 16 -9.83 -8.37 5.08
N THR A 17 -8.77 -8.84 5.76
CA THR A 17 -8.92 -9.65 6.98
C THR A 17 -9.04 -8.80 8.24
N THR A 18 -8.33 -7.66 8.28
CA THR A 18 -8.24 -6.83 9.49
C THR A 18 -9.17 -5.62 9.46
N SER A 19 -9.64 -5.21 8.28
CA SER A 19 -10.42 -3.98 8.00
C SER A 19 -9.85 -2.72 8.68
N LYS A 20 -8.53 -2.70 8.96
CA LYS A 20 -7.86 -1.57 9.61
C LYS A 20 -6.93 -0.89 8.62
N ALA A 21 -7.39 0.23 8.06
CA ALA A 21 -6.65 0.98 7.04
C ALA A 21 -5.24 1.38 7.49
N PHE A 22 -5.11 1.82 8.74
CA PHE A 22 -3.82 2.22 9.31
C PHE A 22 -2.82 1.06 9.39
N ASN A 23 -3.27 -0.13 9.79
CA ASN A 23 -2.38 -1.30 9.88
C ASN A 23 -1.92 -1.77 8.50
N ALA A 24 -2.83 -1.77 7.52
CA ALA A 24 -2.50 -2.11 6.14
C ALA A 24 -1.50 -1.10 5.53
N ALA A 25 -1.68 0.19 5.81
CA ALA A 25 -0.74 1.22 5.39
C ALA A 25 0.65 1.04 6.03
N ILE A 26 0.71 0.73 7.34
CA ILE A 26 1.99 0.44 8.01
C ILE A 26 2.67 -0.76 7.37
N PHE A 27 1.93 -1.85 7.14
CA PHE A 27 2.48 -3.04 6.50
C PHE A 27 3.06 -2.71 5.12
N TRP A 28 2.35 -1.92 4.31
CA TRP A 28 2.85 -1.42 3.03
C TRP A 28 4.13 -0.59 3.17
N GLY A 29 4.12 0.41 4.06
CA GLY A 29 5.23 1.33 4.27
C GLY A 29 6.50 0.62 4.76
N VAL A 30 6.35 -0.31 5.71
CA VAL A 30 7.48 -1.09 6.23
C VAL A 30 8.02 -2.02 5.15
N ALA A 31 7.16 -2.71 4.41
CA ALA A 31 7.60 -3.61 3.36
C ALA A 31 8.29 -2.86 2.21
N THR A 32 7.74 -1.73 1.76
CA THR A 32 8.37 -0.90 0.71
C THR A 32 9.71 -0.32 1.17
N LEU A 33 9.83 0.08 2.43
CA LEU A 33 11.10 0.51 3.00
C LEU A 33 12.13 -0.62 3.03
N LEU A 34 11.77 -1.79 3.56
CA LEU A 34 12.67 -2.95 3.63
C LEU A 34 13.14 -3.40 2.25
N LEU A 35 12.22 -3.49 1.28
CA LEU A 35 12.57 -3.82 -0.10
C LEU A 35 13.49 -2.76 -0.70
N SER A 36 13.20 -1.48 -0.48
CA SER A 36 14.03 -0.40 -0.99
C SER A 36 15.43 -0.42 -0.38
N LEU A 37 15.56 -0.72 0.91
CA LEU A 37 16.86 -0.85 1.57
C LEU A 37 17.66 -2.06 1.05
N ILE A 38 17.00 -3.20 0.78
CA ILE A 38 17.66 -4.40 0.23
C ILE A 38 18.17 -4.17 -1.19
N PHE A 39 17.38 -3.52 -2.05
CA PHE A 39 17.70 -3.41 -3.48
C PHE A 39 18.44 -2.12 -3.87
N HIS A 40 18.24 -1.02 -3.13
CA HIS A 40 18.80 0.30 -3.47
C HIS A 40 19.74 0.86 -2.39
N GLY A 41 19.91 0.15 -1.27
CA GLY A 41 20.77 0.57 -0.17
C GLY A 41 20.20 1.70 0.68
N PHE A 42 21.03 2.23 1.57
CA PHE A 42 20.63 3.28 2.51
C PHE A 42 20.86 4.67 1.91
N SER A 43 19.77 5.37 1.57
CA SER A 43 19.82 6.77 1.14
C SER A 43 18.62 7.56 1.69
N ILE A 44 18.79 8.87 1.85
CA ILE A 44 17.70 9.77 2.26
C ILE A 44 16.51 9.69 1.30
N GLY A 45 16.78 9.49 -0.01
CA GLY A 45 15.76 9.34 -1.04
C GLY A 45 14.91 8.09 -0.85
N VAL A 46 15.50 6.98 -0.39
CA VAL A 46 14.76 5.75 -0.06
C VAL A 46 13.81 5.96 1.12
N ILE A 47 14.25 6.67 2.16
CA ILE A 47 13.41 6.95 3.34
C ILE A 47 12.25 7.88 2.96
N LEU A 48 12.54 8.97 2.24
CA LEU A 48 11.52 9.92 1.79
C LEU A 48 10.52 9.28 0.81
N GLY A 49 11.01 8.47 -0.15
CA GLY A 49 10.18 7.74 -1.09
C GLY A 49 9.26 6.74 -0.40
N SER A 50 9.79 6.00 0.59
CA SER A 50 8.99 5.03 1.37
C SER A 50 7.95 5.74 2.25
N GLY A 51 8.31 6.88 2.86
CA GLY A 51 7.39 7.70 3.63
C GLY A 51 6.24 8.26 2.78
N LEU A 52 6.54 8.74 1.57
CA LEU A 52 5.50 9.17 0.62
C LEU A 52 4.62 8.01 0.18
N SER A 53 5.20 6.85 -0.13
CA SER A 53 4.46 5.63 -0.49
C SER A 53 3.52 5.18 0.63
N PHE A 54 3.95 5.28 1.90
CA PHE A 54 3.10 5.06 3.07
C PHE A 54 1.89 6.00 3.13
N LEU A 55 2.09 7.30 2.92
CA LEU A 55 0.99 8.28 2.96
C LEU A 55 -0.04 8.01 1.86
N ILE A 56 0.43 7.64 0.66
CA ILE A 56 -0.44 7.28 -0.46
C ILE A 56 -1.22 6.01 -0.14
N ALA A 57 -0.57 4.98 0.40
CA ALA A 57 -1.24 3.76 0.82
C ALA A 57 -2.28 4.01 1.91
N LEU A 58 -1.98 4.87 2.88
CA LEU A 58 -2.95 5.28 3.90
C LEU A 58 -4.18 5.95 3.27
N GLY A 59 -3.98 6.82 2.28
CA GLY A 59 -5.07 7.42 1.51
C GLY A 59 -5.92 6.38 0.79
N VAL A 60 -5.28 5.41 0.13
CA VAL A 60 -5.97 4.29 -0.55
C VAL A 60 -6.81 3.48 0.43
N PHE A 61 -6.23 3.02 1.54
CA PHE A 61 -6.97 2.18 2.48
C PHE A 61 -8.07 2.94 3.23
N LYS A 62 -7.88 4.24 3.50
CA LYS A 62 -8.96 5.08 4.04
C LYS A 62 -10.10 5.25 3.03
N LEU A 63 -9.79 5.44 1.75
CA LEU A 63 -10.80 5.51 0.70
C LEU A 63 -11.63 4.20 0.67
N LEU A 64 -10.96 3.05 0.80
CA LEU A 64 -11.63 1.74 0.85
C LEU A 64 -12.53 1.61 2.07
N GLU A 65 -12.09 2.10 3.23
CA GLU A 65 -12.86 2.11 4.47
C GLU A 65 -14.11 3.00 4.33
N TYR A 66 -13.99 4.18 3.68
CA TYR A 66 -15.14 5.04 3.38
C TYR A 66 -16.09 4.44 2.33
N ALA A 67 -15.55 3.66 1.39
CA ALA A 67 -16.33 3.03 0.34
C ALA A 67 -16.95 1.70 0.76
N GLU A 68 -16.59 1.16 1.94
CA GLU A 68 -17.12 -0.10 2.47
C GLU A 68 -18.64 0.01 2.69
N GLY A 69 -19.38 -0.96 2.17
CA GLY A 69 -20.86 -0.93 2.16
C GLY A 69 -21.49 -0.02 1.10
N SER A 70 -20.69 0.71 0.30
CA SER A 70 -21.17 1.47 -0.85
C SER A 70 -21.09 0.66 -2.16
N GLY A 71 -21.90 1.01 -3.16
CA GLY A 71 -21.78 0.45 -4.52
C GLY A 71 -20.45 0.77 -5.23
N TYR A 72 -19.62 1.65 -4.66
CA TYR A 72 -18.35 2.10 -5.22
C TYR A 72 -17.11 1.39 -4.63
N TYR A 73 -17.31 0.41 -3.75
CA TYR A 73 -16.20 -0.35 -3.16
C TYR A 73 -15.29 -0.99 -4.20
N TRP A 74 -15.86 -1.69 -5.20
CA TRP A 74 -15.10 -2.37 -6.24
C TRP A 74 -14.27 -1.42 -7.13
N PRO A 75 -14.84 -0.32 -7.65
CA PRO A 75 -14.05 0.72 -8.30
C PRO A 75 -12.91 1.28 -7.44
N ALA A 76 -13.18 1.56 -6.16
CA ALA A 76 -12.17 2.07 -5.23
C ALA A 76 -11.05 1.04 -4.98
N TYR A 77 -11.40 -0.25 -4.87
CA TYR A 77 -10.46 -1.36 -4.70
C TYR A 77 -9.51 -1.50 -5.88
N ILE A 78 -10.05 -1.48 -7.10
CA ILE A 78 -9.25 -1.56 -8.33
C ILE A 78 -8.35 -0.32 -8.47
N GLY A 79 -8.91 0.88 -8.26
CA GLY A 79 -8.14 2.13 -8.28
C GLY A 79 -7.00 2.14 -7.26
N GLY A 80 -7.28 1.66 -6.04
CA GLY A 80 -6.30 1.49 -4.99
C GLY A 80 -5.12 0.61 -5.39
N ILE A 81 -5.39 -0.53 -6.03
CA ILE A 81 -4.33 -1.41 -6.57
C ILE A 81 -3.47 -0.66 -7.60
N PHE A 82 -4.07 0.04 -8.56
CA PHE A 82 -3.31 0.80 -9.56
C PHE A 82 -2.43 1.89 -8.94
N VAL A 83 -2.96 2.61 -7.95
CA VAL A 83 -2.19 3.62 -7.21
C VAL A 83 -1.01 2.97 -6.49
N LEU A 84 -1.23 1.85 -5.78
CA LEU A 84 -0.18 1.11 -5.09
C LEU A 84 0.89 0.59 -6.06
N VAL A 85 0.52 0.10 -7.24
CA VAL A 85 1.47 -0.29 -8.29
C VAL A 85 2.34 0.91 -8.71
N ALA A 86 1.73 2.07 -8.95
CA ALA A 86 2.43 3.27 -9.42
C ALA A 86 3.45 3.81 -8.41
N VAL A 87 3.21 3.61 -7.11
CA VAL A 87 4.06 4.12 -6.02
C VAL A 87 4.94 3.05 -5.37
N SER A 88 4.99 1.87 -5.99
CA SER A 88 5.80 0.72 -5.55
C SER A 88 7.14 0.63 -6.25
#